data_AF-A0A3B7A4G9-F1
#
_entry.id   AF-A0A3B7A4G9-F1
#
_cell.length_a   1.000
_cell.length_b   1.000
_cell.length_c   1.000
_cell.angle_alpha   90.00
_cell.angle_beta   90.00
_cell.angle_gamma   90.00
#
_symmetry.space_group_name_H-M   'P 1'
#
loop_
_entity.id
_entity.type
_entity.pdbx_description
1 polymer ?
#
loop_
_entity_poly.entity_id
_entity_poly.type
_entity_poly.pdbx_seq_one_letter_code
_entity_poly.pdbx_strand_id
1 'polypeptide(L)'
;MRLPLRLLFALILAAAIAGCGFHLRGVGSGNLPYKTMYIALPDTADVNIWLQRYIRSSGSTEIVDDAKSAEAIFQQLGDIRQKGILSVNAQGRVREYRLQLTYTFQVVNQKGQVLVPINEVALTRDISFDDSNVLAKDLEEGLLWRDMNNDLVNQIMRRLSVVKPKNPDLEDDE
;
A
#
# COMPACT_ATOMS: atom_id res chain seq x y z
N MET A 1 16.38 58.29 -6.86
CA MET A 1 17.12 57.03 -6.66
C MET A 1 16.31 56.09 -5.73
N ARG A 2 15.23 55.45 -6.22
CA ARG A 2 14.37 54.52 -5.43
C ARG A 2 14.06 53.20 -6.16
N LEU A 3 14.70 52.98 -7.31
CA LEU A 3 14.58 51.76 -8.11
C LEU A 3 15.20 50.49 -7.48
N PRO A 4 16.31 50.53 -6.72
CA PRO A 4 16.98 49.29 -6.28
C PRO A 4 16.20 48.55 -5.20
N LEU A 5 15.44 49.27 -4.37
CA LEU A 5 14.67 48.68 -3.27
C LEU A 5 13.46 47.87 -3.77
N ARG A 6 12.82 48.31 -4.86
CA ARG A 6 11.69 47.60 -5.47
C ARG A 6 12.11 46.30 -6.14
N LEU A 7 13.28 46.30 -6.79
CA LEU A 7 13.89 45.11 -7.40
C LEU A 7 14.30 44.08 -6.34
N LEU A 8 14.87 44.52 -5.22
CA LEU A 8 15.18 43.66 -4.08
C LEU A 8 13.93 42.99 -3.50
N PHE A 9 12.84 43.74 -3.33
CA PHE A 9 11.59 43.20 -2.79
C PHE A 9 10.94 42.19 -3.74
N ALA A 10 10.99 42.44 -5.06
CA ALA A 10 10.50 41.51 -6.07
C ALA A 10 11.33 40.20 -6.11
N LEU A 11 12.65 40.29 -5.93
CA LEU A 11 13.53 39.12 -5.89
C LEU A 11 13.27 38.25 -4.65
N ILE A 12 13.09 38.87 -3.48
CA ILE A 12 12.76 38.16 -2.22
C ILE A 12 11.39 37.49 -2.34
N LEU A 13 10.41 38.17 -2.92
CA LEU A 13 9.08 37.60 -3.13
C LEU A 13 9.11 36.43 -4.14
N ALA A 14 9.89 36.55 -5.21
CA ALA A 14 10.08 35.46 -6.18
C ALA A 14 10.78 34.24 -5.54
N ALA A 15 11.78 34.44 -4.69
CA ALA A 15 12.45 33.37 -3.96
C ALA A 15 11.53 32.72 -2.90
N ALA A 16 10.66 33.51 -2.26
CA ALA A 16 9.69 33.01 -1.29
C ALA A 16 8.57 32.16 -1.92
N ILE A 17 8.22 32.41 -3.19
CA ILE A 17 7.22 31.62 -3.93
C ILE A 17 7.85 30.37 -4.58
N ALA A 18 9.16 30.35 -4.81
CA ALA A 18 9.86 29.27 -5.51
C ALA A 18 10.11 27.98 -4.67
N GLY A 19 9.62 27.89 -3.43
CA GLY A 19 10.07 26.88 -2.48
C GLY A 19 8.99 26.12 -1.73
N CYS A 20 8.06 25.43 -2.40
CA CYS A 20 7.20 24.47 -1.70
C CYS A 20 7.97 23.22 -1.18
N GLY A 21 9.29 23.13 -1.35
CA GLY A 21 10.14 22.08 -0.79
C GLY A 21 9.93 20.68 -1.37
N PHE A 22 9.01 20.52 -2.33
CA PHE A 22 8.79 19.26 -3.04
C PHE A 22 10.00 18.96 -3.94
N HIS A 23 10.69 17.86 -3.64
CA HIS A 23 11.69 17.28 -4.52
C HIS A 23 11.16 15.97 -5.11
N LEU A 24 11.66 15.60 -6.29
CA LEU A 24 11.37 14.30 -6.88
C LEU A 24 11.84 13.20 -5.91
N ARG A 25 11.02 12.15 -5.76
CA ARG A 25 11.22 11.05 -4.80
C ARG A 25 12.54 10.28 -4.98
N GLY A 26 13.23 10.49 -6.10
CA GLY A 26 14.49 9.82 -6.46
C GLY A 26 14.26 8.38 -6.91
N VAL A 27 15.28 7.79 -7.55
CA VAL A 27 15.22 6.43 -8.12
C VAL A 27 15.33 5.30 -7.08
N GLY A 28 15.36 5.61 -5.78
CA GLY A 28 15.48 4.61 -4.69
C GLY A 28 14.24 4.46 -3.79
N SER A 29 13.18 5.23 -4.05
CA SER A 29 11.99 5.27 -3.20
C SER A 29 11.04 4.10 -3.51
N GLY A 30 11.33 2.94 -2.96
CA GLY A 30 10.59 1.70 -3.24
C GLY A 30 11.47 0.47 -3.24
N ASN A 31 12.78 0.64 -3.07
CA ASN A 31 13.68 -0.48 -2.88
C ASN A 31 13.37 -1.15 -1.55
N LEU A 32 13.17 -2.45 -1.61
CA LEU A 32 13.09 -3.23 -0.39
C LEU A 32 14.51 -3.47 0.14
N PRO A 33 14.69 -3.55 1.46
CA PRO A 33 15.99 -3.73 2.09
C PRO A 33 16.51 -5.19 2.01
N TYR A 34 15.97 -5.99 1.08
CA TYR A 34 16.29 -7.41 0.89
C TYR A 34 16.62 -7.66 -0.58
N LYS A 35 17.58 -8.54 -0.85
CA LYS A 35 17.96 -8.93 -2.22
C LYS A 35 16.98 -9.91 -2.81
N THR A 36 16.55 -10.92 -2.05
CA THR A 36 15.61 -11.94 -2.50
C THR A 36 14.39 -12.01 -1.58
N MET A 37 13.21 -12.17 -2.18
CA MET A 37 11.95 -12.30 -1.46
C MET A 37 11.15 -13.49 -1.97
N TYR A 38 10.58 -14.28 -1.06
CA TYR A 38 9.55 -15.27 -1.35
C TYR A 38 8.20 -14.75 -0.87
N ILE A 39 7.16 -14.90 -1.70
CA ILE A 39 5.79 -14.49 -1.38
C ILE A 39 5.01 -15.75 -1.05
N ALA A 40 4.70 -15.98 0.24
CA ALA A 40 4.00 -17.16 0.70
C ALA A 40 2.47 -17.05 0.48
N LEU A 41 2.07 -16.88 -0.78
CA LEU A 41 0.68 -16.85 -1.23
C LEU A 41 0.51 -17.75 -2.46
N PRO A 42 -0.70 -18.27 -2.72
CA PRO A 42 -1.00 -18.93 -4.00
C PRO A 42 -0.75 -17.99 -5.18
N ASP A 43 -0.28 -18.53 -6.31
CA ASP A 43 -0.03 -17.75 -7.54
C ASP A 43 -1.30 -17.09 -8.10
N THR A 44 -2.47 -17.65 -7.79
CA THR A 44 -3.78 -17.14 -8.20
C THR A 44 -4.29 -16.02 -7.31
N ALA A 45 -3.65 -15.73 -6.18
CA ALA A 45 -4.10 -14.67 -5.28
C ALA A 45 -3.81 -13.29 -5.89
N ASP A 46 -4.82 -12.43 -5.98
CA ASP A 46 -4.68 -11.06 -6.52
C ASP A 46 -3.53 -10.29 -5.87
N VAL A 47 -3.42 -10.38 -4.54
CA VAL A 47 -2.35 -9.71 -3.77
C VAL A 47 -0.96 -10.19 -4.20
N ASN A 48 -0.80 -11.48 -4.49
CA ASN A 48 0.45 -12.05 -5.00
C ASN A 48 0.80 -11.45 -6.37
N ILE A 49 -0.15 -11.49 -7.32
CA ILE A 49 0.05 -10.96 -8.68
C ILE A 49 0.49 -9.49 -8.65
N TRP A 50 -0.18 -8.67 -7.85
CA TRP A 50 0.12 -7.25 -7.73
C TRP A 50 1.43 -6.97 -6.98
N LEU A 51 1.74 -7.70 -5.90
CA LEU A 51 3.02 -7.60 -5.20
C LEU A 51 4.18 -7.97 -6.13
N GLN A 52 4.06 -9.07 -6.88
CA GLN A 52 5.10 -9.48 -7.82
C GLN A 52 5.37 -8.40 -8.86
N ARG A 53 4.30 -7.83 -9.43
CA ARG A 53 4.40 -6.73 -10.40
C ARG A 53 5.12 -5.53 -9.80
N TYR A 54 4.77 -5.13 -8.59
CA TYR A 54 5.34 -3.95 -7.94
C TYR A 54 6.83 -4.17 -7.60
N ILE A 55 7.17 -5.31 -7.01
CA ILE A 55 8.55 -5.65 -6.63
C ILE A 55 9.45 -5.74 -7.87
N ARG A 56 8.98 -6.40 -8.94
CA ARG A 56 9.71 -6.46 -10.21
C ARG A 56 9.89 -5.09 -10.85
N SER A 57 8.93 -4.18 -10.66
CA SER A 57 9.01 -2.80 -11.19
C SER A 57 9.99 -1.89 -10.43
N SER A 58 10.25 -2.15 -9.15
CA SER A 58 11.24 -1.37 -8.39
C SER A 58 12.69 -1.81 -8.68
N GLY A 59 12.89 -3.06 -9.10
CA GLY A 59 14.16 -3.56 -9.64
C GLY A 59 15.26 -3.85 -8.61
N SER A 60 15.01 -3.69 -7.31
CA SER A 60 16.01 -3.92 -6.25
C SER A 60 15.99 -5.32 -5.65
N THR A 61 14.88 -6.03 -5.81
CA THR A 61 14.59 -7.27 -5.08
C THR A 61 14.07 -8.32 -6.05
N GLU A 62 14.74 -9.47 -6.06
CA GLU A 62 14.38 -10.61 -6.88
C GLU A 62 13.35 -11.49 -6.16
N ILE A 63 12.37 -11.99 -6.91
CA ILE A 63 11.36 -12.90 -6.38
C ILE A 63 11.80 -14.32 -6.69
N VAL A 64 11.92 -15.13 -5.65
CA VAL A 64 12.34 -16.53 -5.76
C VAL A 64 11.15 -17.45 -5.48
N ASP A 65 11.19 -18.68 -6.01
CA ASP A 65 10.09 -19.65 -5.89
C ASP A 65 10.23 -20.59 -4.67
N ASP A 66 11.40 -20.61 -4.02
CA ASP A 66 11.63 -21.40 -2.80
C ASP A 66 11.91 -20.47 -1.61
N ALA A 67 11.12 -20.64 -0.54
CA ALA A 67 11.30 -19.95 0.72
C ALA A 67 12.72 -20.12 1.30
N LYS A 68 13.40 -21.23 1.03
CA LYS A 68 14.78 -21.44 1.50
C LYS A 68 15.83 -20.61 0.74
N SER A 69 15.49 -20.07 -0.42
CA SER A 69 16.38 -19.20 -1.20
C SER A 69 16.15 -17.70 -0.95
N ALA A 70 15.18 -17.37 -0.09
CA ALA A 70 14.77 -16.01 0.18
C ALA A 70 15.41 -15.43 1.45
N GLU A 71 15.93 -14.20 1.36
CA GLU A 71 16.32 -13.41 2.53
C GLU A 71 15.09 -12.96 3.34
N ALA A 72 13.98 -12.67 2.64
CA ALA A 72 12.71 -12.25 3.23
C ALA A 72 11.53 -13.08 2.72
N ILE A 73 10.67 -13.52 3.62
CA ILE A 73 9.47 -14.30 3.34
C ILE A 73 8.26 -13.47 3.75
N PHE A 74 7.48 -13.02 2.77
CA PHE A 74 6.21 -12.33 2.99
C PHE A 74 5.14 -13.36 3.35
N GLN A 75 4.47 -13.18 4.49
CA GLN A 75 3.43 -14.08 4.97
C GLN A 75 2.12 -13.35 5.17
N GLN A 76 1.06 -13.85 4.53
CA GLN A 76 -0.31 -13.45 4.85
C GLN A 76 -0.77 -14.15 6.12
N LEU A 77 -1.28 -13.36 7.07
CA LEU A 77 -1.88 -13.85 8.31
C LEU A 77 -3.41 -13.81 8.24
N GLY A 78 -3.98 -12.90 7.44
CA GLY A 78 -5.42 -12.77 7.26
C GLY A 78 -5.80 -11.86 6.08
N ASP A 79 -6.91 -12.19 5.43
CA ASP A 79 -7.58 -11.36 4.42
C ASP A 79 -9.09 -11.46 4.67
N ILE A 80 -9.64 -10.45 5.33
CA ILE A 80 -11.05 -10.37 5.71
C ILE A 80 -11.72 -9.36 4.80
N ARG A 81 -12.74 -9.79 4.07
CA ARG A 81 -13.53 -8.95 3.15
C ARG A 81 -14.99 -9.02 3.54
N GLN A 82 -15.61 -7.86 3.75
CA GLN A 82 -16.98 -7.76 4.22
C GLN A 82 -17.76 -6.75 3.40
N LYS A 83 -19.02 -7.06 3.11
CA LYS A 83 -20.01 -6.13 2.56
C LYS A 83 -21.12 -5.99 3.61
N GLY A 84 -21.32 -4.77 4.10
CA GLY A 84 -22.34 -4.44 5.09
C GLY A 84 -23.28 -3.35 4.61
N ILE A 85 -24.51 -3.30 5.13
CA ILE A 85 -25.42 -2.18 4.87
C ILE A 85 -24.89 -0.95 5.59
N LEU A 86 -24.70 0.15 4.86
CA LEU A 86 -24.30 1.42 5.43
C LEU A 86 -25.51 2.29 5.77
N SER A 87 -26.47 2.37 4.85
CA SER A 87 -27.64 3.24 5.00
C SER A 87 -28.90 2.64 4.38
N VAL A 88 -30.04 3.04 4.94
CA VAL A 88 -31.39 2.71 4.46
C VAL A 88 -32.22 3.97 4.33
N ASN A 89 -33.22 3.97 3.45
CA ASN A 89 -34.18 5.07 3.34
C ASN A 89 -35.32 4.95 4.38
N ALA A 90 -36.25 5.92 4.37
CA ALA A 90 -37.39 5.96 5.29
C ALA A 90 -38.32 4.74 5.19
N GLN A 91 -38.27 4.00 4.08
CA GLN A 91 -39.04 2.76 3.88
C GLN A 91 -38.22 1.49 4.21
N GLY A 92 -37.02 1.65 4.78
CA GLY A 92 -36.14 0.53 5.16
C GLY A 92 -35.41 -0.14 3.99
N ARG A 93 -35.42 0.44 2.79
CA ARG A 93 -34.67 -0.09 1.63
C ARG A 93 -33.23 0.39 1.66
N VAL A 94 -32.29 -0.51 1.35
CA VAL A 94 -30.86 -0.21 1.31
C VAL A 94 -30.57 0.86 0.26
N ARG A 95 -29.73 1.83 0.62
CA ARG A 95 -29.25 2.88 -0.29
C ARG A 95 -27.76 2.84 -0.51
N GLU A 96 -27.00 2.37 0.47
CA GLU A 96 -25.56 2.23 0.35
C GLU A 96 -25.09 0.97 1.06
N TYR A 97 -24.10 0.32 0.45
CA TYR A 97 -23.30 -0.71 1.08
C TYR A 97 -21.92 -0.13 1.42
N ARG A 98 -21.30 -0.72 2.43
CA ARG A 98 -19.91 -0.50 2.79
C ARG A 98 -19.12 -1.78 2.53
N LEU A 99 -18.07 -1.66 1.73
CA LEU A 99 -17.06 -2.68 1.47
C LEU A 99 -15.89 -2.45 2.42
N GLN A 100 -15.50 -3.46 3.18
CA GLN A 100 -14.38 -3.40 4.13
C GLN A 100 -13.39 -4.51 3.81
N LEU A 101 -12.11 -4.15 3.77
CA LEU A 101 -11.00 -5.08 3.60
C LEU A 101 -10.04 -4.88 4.77
N THR A 102 -9.78 -5.93 5.54
CA THR A 102 -8.74 -5.96 6.57
C THR A 102 -7.73 -7.03 6.22
N TYR A 103 -6.49 -6.62 6.00
CA TYR A 103 -5.40 -7.50 5.59
C TYR A 103 -4.27 -7.46 6.61
N THR A 104 -3.89 -8.61 7.12
CA THR A 104 -2.81 -8.76 8.09
C THR A 104 -1.66 -9.57 7.50
N PHE A 105 -0.45 -9.09 7.68
CA PHE A 105 0.76 -9.71 7.15
C PHE A 105 1.96 -9.51 8.06
N GLN A 106 3.00 -10.30 7.83
CA GLN A 106 4.33 -10.10 8.42
C GLN A 106 5.41 -10.47 7.42
N VAL A 107 6.66 -10.13 7.73
CA VAL A 107 7.83 -10.60 6.97
C VAL A 107 8.82 -11.25 7.93
N VAL A 108 9.24 -12.45 7.60
CA VAL A 108 10.23 -13.22 8.37
C VAL A 108 11.43 -13.54 7.50
N ASN A 109 12.56 -13.89 8.11
CA ASN A 109 13.70 -14.43 7.36
C ASN A 109 13.59 -15.96 7.21
N GLN A 110 14.57 -16.57 6.53
CA GLN A 110 14.66 -18.03 6.34
C GLN A 110 14.66 -18.81 7.67
N LYS A 111 15.21 -18.24 8.74
CA LYS A 111 15.26 -18.86 10.09
C LYS A 111 13.95 -18.69 10.87
N GLY A 112 12.95 -18.01 10.30
CA GLY A 112 11.68 -17.69 10.95
C GLY A 112 11.72 -16.50 11.91
N GLN A 113 12.84 -15.77 11.98
CA GLN A 113 12.93 -14.55 12.79
C GLN A 113 12.18 -13.40 12.09
N VAL A 114 11.48 -12.58 12.88
CA VAL A 114 10.63 -11.50 12.38
C VAL A 114 11.49 -10.32 11.89
N LEU A 115 11.39 -10.02 10.59
CA LEU A 115 12.03 -8.85 9.96
C LEU A 115 11.10 -7.64 9.98
N VAL A 116 9.82 -7.87 9.66
CA VAL A 116 8.73 -6.89 9.75
C VAL A 116 7.66 -7.49 10.64
N PRO A 117 7.33 -6.86 11.77
CA PRO A 117 6.31 -7.36 12.68
C PRO A 117 4.94 -7.36 12.02
N ILE A 118 3.96 -7.97 12.69
CA ILE A 118 2.58 -8.02 12.21
C ILE A 118 2.07 -6.62 11.92
N ASN A 119 1.61 -6.43 10.69
CA ASN A 119 1.04 -5.20 10.18
C ASN A 119 -0.39 -5.45 9.73
N GLU A 120 -1.28 -4.50 10.02
CA GLU A 120 -2.67 -4.52 9.57
C GLU A 120 -2.96 -3.33 8.64
N VAL A 121 -3.54 -3.60 7.47
CA VAL A 121 -4.06 -2.60 6.54
C VAL A 121 -5.57 -2.76 6.49
N ALA A 122 -6.30 -1.70 6.85
CA ALA A 122 -7.75 -1.65 6.75
C ALA A 122 -8.17 -0.63 5.68
N LEU A 123 -9.03 -1.04 4.75
CA LEU A 123 -9.58 -0.22 3.68
C LEU A 123 -11.10 -0.27 3.71
N THR A 124 -11.71 0.86 3.39
CA THR A 124 -13.16 0.98 3.29
C THR A 124 -13.52 1.72 1.99
N ARG A 125 -14.55 1.24 1.31
CA ARG A 125 -15.22 1.92 0.19
C ARG A 125 -16.72 1.81 0.35
N ASP A 126 -17.42 2.91 0.12
CA ASP A 126 -18.87 2.95 0.15
C ASP A 126 -19.39 2.93 -1.30
N ILE A 127 -20.45 2.17 -1.55
CA ILE A 127 -21.08 2.02 -2.87
C ILE A 127 -22.58 2.28 -2.76
N SER A 128 -23.09 3.12 -3.66
CA SER A 128 -24.53 3.37 -3.76
C SER A 128 -25.27 2.19 -4.37
N PHE A 129 -26.49 1.92 -3.90
CA PHE A 129 -27.31 0.80 -4.32
C PHE A 129 -28.66 1.25 -4.88
N ASP A 130 -29.09 0.57 -5.94
CA ASP A 130 -30.35 0.80 -6.63
C ASP A 130 -30.90 -0.54 -7.16
N ASP A 131 -32.05 -0.94 -6.62
CA ASP A 131 -32.76 -2.17 -6.97
C ASP A 131 -33.10 -2.27 -8.46
N SER A 132 -33.21 -1.13 -9.16
CA SER A 132 -33.48 -1.10 -10.60
C SER A 132 -32.25 -1.40 -11.47
N ASN A 133 -31.04 -1.34 -10.90
CA ASN A 133 -29.77 -1.41 -11.60
C ASN A 133 -28.80 -2.45 -11.00
N VAL A 134 -29.32 -3.54 -10.42
CA VAL A 134 -28.53 -4.54 -9.67
C VAL A 134 -27.31 -5.04 -10.44
N LEU A 135 -27.47 -5.44 -11.71
CA LEU A 135 -26.34 -5.94 -12.52
C LEU A 135 -25.22 -4.90 -12.68
N ALA A 136 -25.57 -3.63 -12.89
CA ALA A 136 -24.59 -2.57 -13.00
C ALA A 136 -23.87 -2.34 -11.66
N LYS A 137 -24.59 -2.46 -10.55
CA LYS A 137 -24.03 -2.35 -9.19
C LYS A 137 -23.12 -3.51 -8.82
N ASP A 138 -23.40 -4.72 -9.30
CA ASP A 138 -22.49 -5.86 -9.11
C ASP A 138 -21.17 -5.68 -9.88
N LEU A 139 -21.24 -5.12 -11.10
CA LEU A 139 -20.03 -4.78 -11.88
C LEU A 139 -19.22 -3.66 -11.21
N GLU A 140 -19.90 -2.61 -10.73
CA GLU A 140 -19.27 -1.51 -9.98
C GLU A 140 -18.59 -2.03 -8.70
N GLU A 141 -19.26 -2.90 -7.94
CA GLU A 141 -18.68 -3.53 -6.75
C GLU A 141 -17.41 -4.33 -7.09
N GLY A 142 -17.42 -5.13 -8.15
CA GLY A 142 -16.25 -5.87 -8.61
C GLY A 142 -15.06 -4.96 -8.96
N LEU A 143 -15.32 -3.81 -9.59
CA LEU A 143 -14.30 -2.79 -9.85
C LEU A 143 -13.76 -2.18 -8.57
N LEU A 144 -14.63 -1.84 -7.61
CA LEU A 144 -14.21 -1.31 -6.32
C LEU A 144 -13.32 -2.29 -5.55
N TRP A 145 -13.66 -3.58 -5.52
CA TRP A 145 -12.80 -4.60 -4.89
C TRP A 145 -11.42 -4.70 -5.52
N ARG A 146 -11.36 -4.63 -6.86
CA ARG A 146 -10.09 -4.64 -7.59
C ARG A 146 -9.25 -3.39 -7.29
N ASP A 147 -9.89 -2.23 -7.22
CA ASP A 147 -9.21 -0.98 -6.91
C ASP A 147 -8.74 -0.95 -5.44
N MET A 148 -9.54 -1.49 -4.51
CA MET A 148 -9.13 -1.70 -3.11
C MET A 148 -7.93 -2.65 -3.01
N ASN A 149 -7.87 -3.72 -3.80
CA ASN A 149 -6.70 -4.61 -3.86
C ASN A 149 -5.43 -3.86 -4.32
N ASN A 150 -5.55 -2.96 -5.28
CA ASN A 150 -4.41 -2.14 -5.72
C ASN A 150 -3.95 -1.17 -4.62
N ASP A 151 -4.87 -0.47 -3.96
CA ASP A 151 -4.58 0.41 -2.82
C ASP A 151 -3.90 -0.37 -1.68
N LEU A 152 -4.41 -1.56 -1.35
CA LEU A 152 -3.83 -2.47 -0.35
C LEU A 152 -2.35 -2.74 -0.66
N VAL A 153 -2.04 -3.17 -1.87
CA VAL A 153 -0.66 -3.50 -2.26
C VAL A 153 0.24 -2.26 -2.22
N ASN A 154 -0.25 -1.10 -2.65
CA ASN A 154 0.51 0.15 -2.53
C ASN A 154 0.81 0.50 -1.07
N GLN A 155 -0.12 0.25 -0.15
CA GLN A 155 0.11 0.47 1.28
C GLN A 155 1.09 -0.54 1.88
N ILE A 156 0.98 -1.82 1.52
CA ILE A 156 1.94 -2.85 1.91
C ILE A 156 3.34 -2.45 1.45
N MET A 157 3.53 -2.14 0.17
CA MET A 157 4.83 -1.79 -0.39
C MET A 157 5.43 -0.54 0.28
N ARG A 158 4.61 0.46 0.58
CA ARG A 158 5.05 1.65 1.32
C ARG A 158 5.56 1.29 2.71
N ARG A 159 4.85 0.44 3.44
CA ARG A 159 5.26 -0.02 4.77
C ARG A 159 6.55 -0.83 4.70
N LEU A 160 6.67 -1.75 3.74
CA LEU A 160 7.88 -2.55 3.51
C LEU A 160 9.10 -1.68 3.13
N SER A 161 8.89 -0.55 2.45
CA SER A 161 9.98 0.37 2.08
C SER A 161 10.46 1.28 3.23
N VAL A 162 9.65 1.47 4.28
CA VAL A 162 9.96 2.36 5.40
C VAL A 162 10.42 1.59 6.64
N VAL A 163 9.85 0.40 6.87
CA VAL A 163 10.24 -0.44 7.99
C VAL A 163 11.64 -0.97 7.71
N LYS A 164 12.62 -0.44 8.45
CA LYS A 164 13.96 -1.00 8.45
C LYS A 164 13.87 -2.40 9.07
N PRO A 165 14.25 -3.47 8.36
CA PRO A 165 14.29 -4.80 8.94
C PRO A 165 15.18 -4.77 10.17
N LYS A 166 14.64 -5.28 11.28
CA LYS A 166 15.49 -5.62 12.40
C LYS A 166 16.37 -6.78 11.96
N ASN A 167 17.69 -6.64 12.02
CA ASN A 167 18.57 -7.80 11.86
C ASN A 167 18.52 -8.57 13.19
N PRO A 168 17.89 -9.75 13.23
CA PRO A 168 17.71 -10.48 14.47
C PRO A 168 18.99 -11.21 14.92
N ASP A 169 20.06 -11.18 14.12
CA ASP A 169 21.38 -11.72 14.48
C ASP A 169 22.31 -10.64 15.09
N LEU A 170 21.90 -9.36 15.12
CA LEU A 170 22.59 -8.32 15.88
C LEU A 170 21.92 -8.19 17.25
N GLU A 171 22.68 -8.34 18.33
CA GLU A 171 22.22 -7.98 19.67
C GLU A 171 21.86 -6.48 19.66
N ASP A 172 20.72 -6.13 20.25
CA ASP A 172 20.34 -4.74 20.41
C ASP A 172 21.34 -4.11 21.38
N ASP A 173 22.30 -3.33 20.88
CA ASP A 173 23.13 -2.48 21.73
C ASP A 173 22.18 -1.48 22.42
N GLU A 174 21.91 -1.70 23.71
CA GLU A 174 21.07 -0.86 24.59
C GLU A 174 21.50 0.61 24.66
#